data_AF-W4GJE2-F1
#
_entry.id   AF-W4GJE2-F1
#
_cell.length_a   1.000
_cell.length_b   1.000
_cell.length_c   1.000
_cell.angle_alpha   90.00
_cell.angle_beta   90.00
_cell.angle_gamma   90.00
#
_symmetry.space_group_name_H-M   'P 1'
#
loop_
_entity.id
_entity.type
_entity.pdbx_description
1 polymer ?
#
loop_
_entity_poly.entity_id
_entity_poly.type
_entity_poly.pdbx_seq_one_letter_code
_entity_poly.pdbx_strand_id
1 'polypeptide(L)'
;MKFRFCGDLEPPAWLLAEIPCIAQSVQNGVDLDVVTGAIVSAIVKAASYDEVLDHLIAAVGEVDAKAILVSIKWILVHAAKYNVQEGVLLSEVQQLGLPSGVAGTLASVFHLHQQTLRRHLQLHNHLAPASSAVPCKWELSYTLATEAATELAAPSIQLTLGQPEKTIAFDLDVHTFRVLRQELHAARALMASSASHVE
;
A
#
# COMPACT_ATOMS: atom_id res chain seq x y z
N MET A 1 3.15 -16.60 -9.53
CA MET A 1 2.05 -15.98 -10.33
C MET A 1 1.92 -14.53 -9.91
N LYS A 2 1.66 -13.60 -10.83
CA LYS A 2 1.59 -12.16 -10.51
C LYS A 2 0.18 -11.79 -10.06
N PHE A 3 0.05 -11.14 -8.90
CA PHE A 3 -1.23 -10.74 -8.33
C PHE A 3 -1.38 -9.22 -8.36
N ARG A 4 -2.49 -8.71 -8.89
CA ARG A 4 -2.81 -7.29 -8.98
C ARG A 4 -2.99 -6.67 -7.61
N PHE A 5 -3.59 -7.38 -6.65
CA PHE A 5 -3.64 -6.88 -5.27
C PHE A 5 -2.26 -6.79 -4.60
N CYS A 6 -1.23 -7.46 -5.13
CA CYS A 6 0.15 -7.30 -4.69
C CYS A 6 0.92 -6.23 -5.50
N GLY A 7 0.32 -5.61 -6.52
CA GLY A 7 1.01 -4.73 -7.47
C GLY A 7 1.82 -5.49 -8.52
N ASP A 8 1.24 -6.59 -9.03
CA ASP A 8 1.86 -7.52 -9.98
C ASP A 8 3.09 -8.28 -9.42
N LEU A 9 3.15 -8.38 -8.10
CA LEU A 9 4.16 -9.13 -7.34
C LEU A 9 3.58 -10.44 -6.80
N GLU A 10 4.47 -11.31 -6.32
CA GLU A 10 4.06 -12.51 -5.60
C GLU A 10 3.65 -12.18 -4.16
N PRO A 11 2.69 -12.92 -3.57
CA PRO A 11 2.29 -12.72 -2.20
C PRO A 11 3.42 -13.12 -1.24
N PRO A 12 3.55 -12.48 -0.08
CA PRO A 12 4.55 -12.84 0.90
C PRO A 12 4.39 -14.29 1.39
N ALA A 13 5.51 -14.98 1.66
CA ALA A 13 5.49 -16.37 2.13
C ALA A 13 4.70 -16.55 3.44
N TRP A 14 4.74 -15.56 4.35
CA TRP A 14 3.95 -15.58 5.59
C TRP A 14 2.45 -15.57 5.28
N LEU A 15 1.98 -14.81 4.28
CA LEU A 15 0.56 -14.74 3.95
C LEU A 15 0.07 -16.10 3.43
N LEU A 16 0.87 -16.75 2.59
CA LEU A 16 0.56 -18.06 2.04
C LEU A 16 0.46 -19.15 3.13
N ALA A 17 1.30 -19.06 4.16
CA ALA A 17 1.27 -19.99 5.29
C ALA A 17 -0.02 -19.86 6.12
N GLU A 18 -0.63 -18.68 6.17
CA GLU A 18 -1.81 -18.38 7.00
C GLU A 18 -3.15 -18.51 6.25
N ILE A 19 -3.14 -18.72 4.92
CA ILE A 19 -4.37 -18.98 4.15
C ILE A 19 -5.20 -20.15 4.70
N PRO A 20 -4.60 -21.30 5.08
CA PRO A 20 -5.35 -22.39 5.68
C PRO A 20 -6.06 -22.00 6.98
N CYS A 21 -5.47 -21.13 7.80
CA CYS A 21 -6.06 -20.65 9.06
C CYS A 21 -7.36 -19.86 8.80
N ILE A 22 -7.38 -19.04 7.74
CA ILE A 22 -8.59 -18.33 7.30
C ILE A 22 -9.66 -19.33 6.87
N ALA A 23 -9.32 -20.33 6.05
CA ALA A 23 -10.28 -21.33 5.60
C ALA A 23 -10.85 -22.17 6.77
N GLN A 24 -10.00 -22.50 7.76
CA GLN A 24 -10.40 -23.27 8.94
C GLN A 24 -11.30 -22.47 9.89
N SER A 25 -11.11 -21.15 10.00
CA SER A 25 -11.96 -20.29 10.84
C SER A 25 -13.46 -20.37 10.47
N VAL A 26 -13.76 -20.49 9.17
CA VAL A 26 -15.13 -20.62 8.67
C VAL A 26 -15.73 -21.99 9.02
N GLN A 27 -14.89 -23.03 9.10
CA GLN A 27 -15.32 -24.36 9.57
C GLN A 27 -15.65 -24.36 11.07
N ASN A 28 -15.01 -23.48 11.85
CA ASN A 28 -15.26 -23.31 13.28
C ASN A 28 -16.47 -22.40 13.58
N GLY A 29 -17.24 -21.99 12.55
CA GLY A 29 -18.46 -21.20 12.73
C GLY A 29 -18.26 -19.69 12.85
N VAL A 30 -17.12 -19.17 12.40
CA VAL A 30 -16.87 -17.73 12.36
C VAL A 30 -17.58 -17.08 11.16
N ASP A 31 -18.43 -16.09 11.43
CA ASP A 31 -19.05 -15.27 10.40
C ASP A 31 -18.02 -14.29 9.80
N LEU A 32 -17.41 -14.69 8.69
CA LEU A 32 -16.35 -13.94 8.03
C LEU A 32 -16.79 -12.54 7.57
N ASP A 33 -18.08 -12.37 7.24
CA ASP A 33 -18.66 -11.07 6.88
C ASP A 33 -18.52 -10.08 8.05
N VAL A 34 -18.93 -10.50 9.24
CA VAL A 34 -18.86 -9.70 10.47
C VAL A 34 -17.41 -9.39 10.83
N VAL A 35 -16.53 -10.40 10.79
CA VAL A 35 -15.10 -10.21 11.09
C VAL A 35 -14.46 -9.25 10.10
N THR A 36 -14.68 -9.44 8.80
CA THR A 36 -14.09 -8.60 7.76
C THR A 36 -14.61 -7.16 7.87
N GLY A 37 -15.92 -6.98 8.06
CA GLY A 37 -16.53 -5.66 8.27
C GLY A 37 -16.00 -4.97 9.53
N ALA A 38 -15.81 -5.71 10.63
CA ALA A 38 -15.23 -5.18 11.85
C ALA A 38 -13.77 -4.74 11.65
N ILE A 39 -12.95 -5.53 10.93
CA ILE A 39 -11.57 -5.18 10.57
C ILE A 39 -11.53 -3.90 9.75
N VAL A 40 -12.39 -3.78 8.73
CA VAL A 40 -12.50 -2.55 7.94
C VAL A 40 -12.84 -1.36 8.83
N SER A 41 -13.82 -1.52 9.72
CA SER A 41 -14.24 -0.44 10.61
C SER A 41 -13.12 0.00 11.55
N ALA A 42 -12.32 -0.93 12.06
CA ALA A 42 -11.16 -0.67 12.90
C ALA A 42 -10.04 0.04 12.14
N ILE A 43 -9.81 -0.32 10.86
CA ILE A 43 -8.87 0.38 9.97
C ILE A 43 -9.32 1.83 9.79
N VAL A 44 -10.57 2.06 9.39
CA VAL A 44 -11.10 3.40 9.07
C VAL A 44 -11.14 4.32 10.30
N LYS A 45 -11.52 3.77 11.47
CA LYS A 45 -11.62 4.53 12.73
C LYS A 45 -10.29 4.66 13.48
N ALA A 46 -9.22 4.01 13.00
CA ALA A 46 -7.95 3.86 13.74
C ALA A 46 -8.16 3.38 15.19
N ALA A 47 -9.11 2.44 15.37
CA ALA A 47 -9.45 1.87 16.67
C ALA A 47 -8.59 0.62 16.98
N SER A 48 -8.66 0.13 18.22
CA SER A 48 -8.03 -1.16 18.55
C SER A 48 -8.76 -2.33 17.90
N TYR A 49 -8.05 -3.43 17.70
CA TYR A 49 -8.60 -4.66 17.10
C TYR A 49 -9.00 -5.67 18.19
N ASP A 50 -9.02 -5.27 19.45
CA ASP A 50 -9.18 -6.17 20.60
C ASP A 50 -10.53 -6.90 20.54
N GLU A 51 -11.62 -6.21 20.20
CA GLU A 51 -12.95 -6.81 20.07
C GLU A 51 -13.01 -7.89 18.97
N VAL A 52 -12.33 -7.64 17.84
CA VAL A 52 -12.24 -8.61 16.73
C VAL A 52 -11.38 -9.79 17.14
N LEU A 53 -10.29 -9.51 17.85
CA LEU A 53 -9.36 -10.53 18.29
C LEU A 53 -9.99 -11.45 19.33
N ASP A 54 -10.72 -10.91 20.31
CA ASP A 54 -11.44 -11.68 21.33
C ASP A 54 -12.48 -12.62 20.68
N HIS A 55 -13.20 -12.14 19.67
CA HIS A 55 -14.14 -12.95 18.91
C HIS A 55 -13.46 -14.09 18.14
N LEU A 56 -12.30 -13.82 17.53
CA LEU A 56 -11.52 -14.84 16.81
C LEU A 56 -10.84 -15.84 17.75
N ILE A 57 -10.32 -15.38 18.89
CA ILE A 57 -9.69 -16.21 19.93
C ILE A 57 -10.67 -17.26 20.41
N ALA A 58 -11.94 -16.89 20.62
CA ALA A 58 -12.99 -17.81 21.08
C ALA A 58 -13.24 -18.97 20.10
N ALA A 59 -12.95 -18.81 18.80
CA ALA A 59 -13.25 -19.80 17.77
C ALA A 59 -12.02 -20.58 17.25
N VAL A 60 -10.84 -19.97 17.23
CA VAL A 60 -9.64 -20.55 16.58
C VAL A 60 -8.40 -20.56 17.48
N GLY A 61 -8.42 -19.83 18.61
CA GLY A 61 -7.27 -19.68 19.50
C GLY A 61 -6.38 -18.47 19.15
N GLU A 62 -5.47 -18.10 20.07
CA GLU A 62 -4.79 -16.80 20.04
C GLU A 62 -3.82 -16.60 18.87
N VAL A 63 -3.07 -17.63 18.50
CA VAL A 63 -2.08 -17.54 17.43
C VAL A 63 -2.78 -17.40 16.08
N ASP A 64 -3.73 -18.28 15.82
CA ASP A 64 -4.47 -18.33 14.56
C ASP A 64 -5.37 -17.10 14.40
N ALA A 65 -5.96 -16.59 15.49
CA ALA A 65 -6.75 -15.36 15.48
C ALA A 65 -5.93 -14.15 15.00
N LYS A 66 -4.70 -13.99 15.51
CA LYS A 66 -3.80 -12.90 15.07
C LYS A 66 -3.38 -13.08 13.61
N ALA A 67 -3.08 -14.31 13.21
CA ALA A 67 -2.71 -14.62 11.83
C ALA A 67 -3.84 -14.30 10.83
N ILE A 68 -5.07 -14.70 11.15
CA ILE A 68 -6.27 -14.41 10.35
C ILE A 68 -6.47 -12.89 10.25
N LEU A 69 -6.42 -12.18 11.38
CA LEU A 69 -6.58 -10.73 11.45
C LEU A 69 -5.57 -10.01 10.54
N VAL A 70 -4.29 -10.35 10.69
CA VAL A 70 -3.20 -9.74 9.90
C VAL A 70 -3.37 -10.05 8.42
N SER A 71 -3.73 -11.28 8.07
CA SER A 71 -3.88 -11.71 6.68
C SER A 71 -5.05 -11.01 5.99
N ILE A 72 -6.24 -10.98 6.61
CA ILE A 72 -7.41 -10.27 6.07
C ILE A 72 -7.13 -8.78 5.95
N LYS A 73 -6.59 -8.16 6.99
CA LYS A 73 -6.20 -6.74 6.98
C LYS A 73 -5.23 -6.45 5.83
N TRP A 74 -4.22 -7.29 5.66
CA TRP A 74 -3.21 -7.09 4.61
C TRP A 74 -3.83 -7.16 3.22
N ILE A 75 -4.63 -8.20 2.94
CA ILE A 75 -5.33 -8.37 1.65
C ILE A 75 -6.20 -7.15 1.35
N LEU A 76 -7.02 -6.69 2.31
CA LEU A 76 -7.92 -5.55 2.12
C LEU A 76 -7.17 -4.23 1.86
N VAL A 77 -6.14 -3.94 2.65
CA VAL A 77 -5.34 -2.72 2.50
C VAL A 77 -4.60 -2.70 1.16
N HIS A 78 -4.02 -3.84 0.78
CA HIS A 78 -3.30 -3.97 -0.48
C HIS A 78 -4.24 -3.91 -1.70
N ALA A 79 -5.39 -4.60 -1.65
CA ALA A 79 -6.42 -4.50 -2.68
C ALA A 79 -6.93 -3.05 -2.84
N ALA A 80 -7.13 -2.33 -1.74
CA ALA A 80 -7.53 -0.92 -1.77
C ALA A 80 -6.42 -0.02 -2.33
N LYS A 81 -5.15 -0.28 -1.97
CA LYS A 81 -3.98 0.48 -2.45
C LYS A 81 -3.82 0.40 -3.96
N TYR A 82 -3.98 -0.77 -4.56
CA TYR A 82 -3.84 -0.98 -6.01
C TYR A 82 -5.16 -0.83 -6.78
N ASN A 83 -6.24 -0.39 -6.11
CA ASN A 83 -7.56 -0.18 -6.71
C ASN A 83 -8.05 -1.39 -7.53
N VAL A 84 -7.98 -2.57 -6.91
CA VAL A 84 -8.41 -3.82 -7.53
C VAL A 84 -9.93 -3.89 -7.59
N GLN A 85 -10.48 -4.47 -8.66
CA GLN A 85 -11.92 -4.72 -8.80
C GLN A 85 -12.33 -6.00 -8.06
N GLU A 86 -13.57 -6.06 -7.60
CA GLU A 86 -14.13 -7.22 -6.87
C GLU A 86 -13.90 -8.55 -7.60
N GLY A 87 -14.24 -8.64 -8.89
CA GLY A 87 -14.09 -9.88 -9.65
C GLY A 87 -12.64 -10.35 -9.81
N VAL A 88 -11.70 -9.40 -9.86
CA VAL A 88 -10.26 -9.70 -9.89
C VAL A 88 -9.82 -10.20 -8.52
N LEU A 89 -10.17 -9.50 -7.44
CA LEU A 89 -9.83 -9.89 -6.08
C LEU A 89 -10.38 -11.29 -5.76
N LEU A 90 -11.61 -11.59 -6.15
CA LEU A 90 -12.21 -12.91 -5.98
C LEU A 90 -11.36 -14.01 -6.64
N SER A 91 -10.99 -13.82 -7.91
CA SER A 91 -10.18 -14.81 -8.64
C SER A 91 -8.78 -14.97 -8.05
N GLU A 92 -8.17 -13.88 -7.57
CA GLU A 92 -6.84 -13.88 -6.96
C GLU A 92 -6.84 -14.58 -5.61
N VAL A 93 -7.82 -14.28 -4.77
CA VAL A 93 -8.01 -14.88 -3.45
C VAL A 93 -8.31 -16.38 -3.56
N GLN A 94 -9.06 -16.80 -4.58
CA GLN A 94 -9.26 -18.23 -4.90
C GLN A 94 -7.97 -18.91 -5.35
N GLN A 95 -7.14 -18.25 -6.17
CA GLN A 95 -5.83 -18.76 -6.58
C GLN A 95 -4.86 -18.93 -5.41
N LEU A 96 -5.02 -18.17 -4.32
CA LEU A 96 -4.26 -18.34 -3.08
C LEU A 96 -4.65 -19.60 -2.29
N GLY A 97 -5.79 -20.23 -2.62
CA GLY A 97 -6.27 -21.44 -1.95
C GLY A 97 -7.49 -21.22 -1.04
N LEU A 98 -8.11 -20.03 -1.06
CA LEU A 98 -9.33 -19.80 -0.29
C LEU A 98 -10.55 -20.46 -0.98
N PRO A 99 -11.44 -21.12 -0.22
CA PRO A 99 -12.67 -21.67 -0.77
C PRO A 99 -13.52 -20.58 -1.43
N SER A 100 -14.25 -20.93 -2.50
CA SER A 100 -15.04 -19.98 -3.29
C SER A 100 -16.06 -19.19 -2.47
N GLY A 101 -16.67 -19.81 -1.45
CA GLY A 101 -17.59 -19.13 -0.53
C GLY A 101 -16.91 -18.05 0.31
N VAL A 102 -15.77 -18.39 0.92
CA VAL A 102 -14.95 -17.49 1.76
C VAL A 102 -14.41 -16.32 0.94
N ALA A 103 -13.90 -16.62 -0.26
CA ALA A 103 -13.39 -15.61 -1.18
C ALA A 103 -14.51 -14.67 -1.68
N GLY A 104 -15.72 -15.20 -1.91
CA GLY A 104 -16.89 -14.42 -2.29
C GLY A 104 -17.30 -13.41 -1.22
N THR A 105 -17.42 -13.85 0.04
CA THR A 105 -17.73 -12.97 1.17
C THR A 105 -16.66 -11.90 1.38
N LEU A 106 -15.37 -12.27 1.28
CA LEU A 106 -14.29 -11.31 1.42
C LEU A 106 -14.33 -10.23 0.32
N ALA A 107 -14.59 -10.64 -0.92
CA ALA A 107 -14.67 -9.74 -2.07
C ALA A 107 -15.88 -8.80 -2.01
N SER A 108 -17.04 -9.28 -1.57
CA SER A 108 -18.25 -8.45 -1.45
C SER A 108 -18.12 -7.39 -0.35
N VAL A 109 -17.56 -7.75 0.81
CA VAL A 109 -17.28 -6.80 1.91
C VAL A 109 -16.23 -5.78 1.48
N PHE A 110 -15.20 -6.22 0.75
CA PHE A 110 -14.23 -5.31 0.17
C PHE A 110 -14.90 -4.31 -0.78
N HIS A 111 -15.77 -4.77 -1.68
CA HIS A 111 -16.47 -3.90 -2.62
C HIS A 111 -17.30 -2.82 -1.91
N LEU A 112 -18.03 -3.20 -0.87
CA LEU A 112 -18.85 -2.27 -0.07
C LEU A 112 -18.02 -1.16 0.59
N HIS A 113 -16.80 -1.50 1.03
CA HIS A 113 -15.95 -0.59 1.79
C HIS A 113 -14.76 -0.03 1.00
N GLN A 114 -14.62 -0.37 -0.28
CA GLN A 114 -13.48 -0.03 -1.11
C GLN A 114 -13.23 1.48 -1.15
N GLN A 115 -14.27 2.28 -1.37
CA GLN A 115 -14.16 3.73 -1.45
C GLN A 115 -13.74 4.34 -0.11
N THR A 116 -14.30 3.85 0.99
CA THR A 116 -13.99 4.33 2.34
C THR A 116 -12.55 4.00 2.74
N LEU A 117 -12.11 2.76 2.51
CA LEU A 117 -10.73 2.35 2.75
C LEU A 117 -9.76 3.17 1.92
N ARG A 118 -10.06 3.38 0.63
CA ARG A 118 -9.20 4.17 -0.24
C ARG A 118 -9.12 5.63 0.18
N ARG A 119 -10.24 6.24 0.59
CA ARG A 119 -10.25 7.60 1.14
C ARG A 119 -9.44 7.70 2.43
N HIS A 120 -9.59 6.72 3.32
CA HIS A 120 -8.79 6.66 4.55
C HIS A 120 -7.29 6.53 4.23
N LEU A 121 -6.91 5.60 3.34
CA LEU A 121 -5.53 5.44 2.89
C LEU A 121 -5.00 6.71 2.22
N GLN A 122 -5.79 7.43 1.43
CA GLN A 122 -5.38 8.70 0.82
C GLN A 122 -5.12 9.79 1.87
N LEU A 123 -5.95 9.88 2.91
CA LEU A 123 -5.77 10.86 3.98
C LEU A 123 -4.54 10.56 4.86
N HIS A 124 -4.26 9.27 5.09
CA HIS A 124 -3.13 8.82 5.91
C HIS A 124 -1.86 8.55 5.08
N ASN A 125 -1.93 8.63 3.75
CA ASN A 125 -0.76 8.51 2.89
C ASN A 125 -0.03 9.85 2.81
N HIS A 126 0.88 10.07 3.76
CA HIS A 126 1.75 11.24 3.81
C HIS A 126 2.74 11.34 2.64
N LEU A 127 2.83 10.31 1.78
CA LEU A 127 3.60 10.32 0.53
C LEU A 127 2.73 10.58 -0.71
N ALA A 128 1.40 10.48 -0.60
CA ALA A 128 0.52 10.95 -1.66
C ALA A 128 0.42 12.47 -1.57
N PRO A 129 0.76 13.22 -2.63
CA PRO A 129 0.52 14.64 -2.66
C PRO A 129 -1.00 14.83 -2.70
N ALA A 130 -1.58 15.18 -1.55
CA ALA A 130 -2.92 15.72 -1.49
C ALA A 130 -2.90 17.05 -2.26
N SER A 131 -3.24 16.98 -3.56
CA SER A 131 -3.61 18.06 -4.50
C SER A 131 -2.77 19.35 -4.56
N SER A 132 -1.69 19.44 -3.80
CA SER A 132 -0.81 20.59 -3.70
C SER A 132 0.60 20.08 -3.90
N ALA A 133 1.30 20.69 -4.86
CA ALA A 133 2.69 20.38 -5.13
C ALA A 133 3.47 20.35 -3.80
N VAL A 134 4.16 19.24 -3.54
CA VAL A 134 5.08 19.16 -2.40
C VAL A 134 6.02 20.36 -2.52
N PRO A 135 6.12 21.24 -1.51
CA PRO A 135 6.99 22.39 -1.63
C PRO A 135 8.43 21.87 -1.78
N CYS A 136 8.99 22.10 -2.96
CA CYS A 136 10.35 21.71 -3.31
C CYS A 136 11.22 22.95 -3.13
N LYS A 137 12.14 22.90 -2.17
CA LYS A 137 13.23 23.87 -2.08
C LYS A 137 14.48 23.24 -2.70
N TRP A 138 15.20 24.01 -3.50
CA TRP A 138 16.45 23.57 -4.10
C TRP A 138 17.55 24.59 -3.78
N GLU A 139 18.75 24.09 -3.53
CA GLU A 139 19.95 24.89 -3.35
C GLU A 139 21.07 24.31 -4.22
N LEU A 140 21.81 25.18 -4.90
CA LEU A 140 22.94 24.78 -5.74
C LEU A 140 24.23 25.18 -5.02
N SER A 141 25.03 24.19 -4.68
CA SER A 141 26.35 24.38 -4.09
C SER A 141 27.43 24.10 -5.13
N TYR A 142 28.41 25.00 -5.25
CA TYR A 142 29.55 24.83 -6.14
C TYR A 142 30.84 24.80 -5.32
N THR A 143 31.51 23.65 -5.28
CA THR A 143 32.83 23.55 -4.66
C THR A 143 33.88 24.04 -5.65
N LEU A 144 34.50 25.19 -5.34
CA LEU A 144 35.61 25.74 -6.13
C LEU A 144 36.86 24.88 -5.91
N ALA A 145 37.48 24.40 -7.00
CA ALA A 145 38.73 23.66 -6.91
C ALA A 145 39.89 24.59 -6.56
N THR A 146 40.76 24.11 -5.67
CA THR A 146 42.07 24.70 -5.37
C THR A 146 43.15 23.89 -6.11
N GLU A 147 44.33 24.46 -6.39
CA GLU A 147 45.42 23.82 -7.17
C GLU A 147 45.81 22.40 -6.72
N ALA A 148 45.55 22.02 -5.47
CA ALA A 148 45.83 20.69 -4.92
C ALA A 148 44.74 19.62 -5.18
N ALA A 149 43.56 19.98 -5.66
CA ALA A 149 42.42 19.06 -5.82
C ALA A 149 41.54 19.46 -7.03
N THR A 150 42.13 19.35 -8.22
CA THR A 150 41.49 19.72 -9.50
C THR A 150 40.27 18.85 -9.84
N GLU A 151 40.19 17.64 -9.28
CA GLU A 151 39.11 16.66 -9.54
C GLU A 151 37.81 16.92 -8.74
N LEU A 152 37.79 17.87 -7.81
CA LEU A 152 36.65 18.13 -6.91
C LEU A 152 35.73 19.30 -7.32
N ALA A 153 35.95 19.90 -8.48
CA ALA A 153 35.04 20.92 -9.02
C ALA A 153 33.78 20.26 -9.59
N ALA A 154 32.85 19.88 -8.73
CA ALA A 154 31.56 19.32 -9.11
C ALA A 154 30.42 20.14 -8.52
N PRO A 155 29.44 20.59 -9.34
CA PRO A 155 28.21 21.19 -8.81
C PRO A 155 27.35 20.12 -8.13
N SER A 156 26.95 20.38 -6.88
CA SER A 156 25.99 19.56 -6.13
C SER A 156 24.65 20.29 -5.99
N ILE A 157 23.56 19.56 -6.20
CA ILE A 157 22.19 20.08 -6.08
C ILE A 157 21.58 19.46 -4.83
N GLN A 158 21.28 20.28 -3.83
CA GLN A 158 20.55 19.83 -2.65
C GLN A 158 19.05 20.04 -2.89
N LEU A 159 18.28 18.95 -2.89
CA LEU A 159 16.83 18.99 -2.98
C LEU A 159 16.21 18.69 -1.63
N THR A 160 15.26 19.55 -1.24
CA THR A 160 14.50 19.43 0.00
C THR A 160 13.03 19.27 -0.36
N LEU A 161 12.51 18.06 -0.14
CA LEU A 161 11.12 17.68 -0.40
C LEU A 161 10.40 17.40 0.91
N GLY A 162 9.25 18.02 1.12
CA GLY A 162 8.38 17.61 2.23
C GLY A 162 7.46 18.72 2.74
N GLN A 163 6.53 18.33 3.60
CA GLN A 163 5.72 19.24 4.40
C GLN A 163 6.51 19.66 5.65
N PRO A 164 6.16 20.78 6.31
CA PRO A 164 6.94 21.33 7.43
C PRO A 164 7.24 20.34 8.57
N GLU A 165 6.44 19.29 8.74
CA GLU A 165 6.62 18.30 9.81
C GLU A 165 7.60 17.16 9.47
N LYS A 166 7.82 16.85 8.19
CA LYS A 166 8.76 15.81 7.73
C LYS A 166 9.39 16.22 6.42
N THR A 167 10.58 16.78 6.53
CA THR A 167 11.38 17.23 5.40
C THR A 167 12.46 16.19 5.08
N ILE A 168 12.57 15.81 3.82
CA ILE A 168 13.61 14.91 3.30
C ILE A 168 14.55 15.77 2.46
N ALA A 169 15.78 15.93 2.92
CA ALA A 169 16.86 16.60 2.19
C ALA A 169 17.83 15.55 1.65
N PHE A 170 18.22 15.69 0.39
CA PHE A 170 19.20 14.81 -0.25
C PHE A 170 20.00 15.57 -1.32
N ASP A 171 21.24 15.14 -1.49
CA ASP A 171 22.17 15.74 -2.44
C ASP A 171 22.23 14.91 -3.72
N LEU A 172 22.28 15.59 -4.86
CA LEU A 172 22.32 15.00 -6.19
C LEU A 172 23.46 15.62 -7.00
N ASP A 173 24.10 14.79 -7.80
CA ASP A 173 24.95 15.22 -8.90
C ASP A 173 24.11 15.57 -10.15
N VAL A 174 24.74 16.26 -11.11
CA VAL A 174 24.09 16.71 -12.34
C VAL A 174 23.56 15.54 -13.18
N HIS A 175 24.25 14.39 -13.20
CA HIS A 175 23.81 13.25 -13.98
C HIS A 175 22.55 12.64 -13.36
N THR A 176 22.54 12.37 -12.06
CA THR A 176 21.37 11.84 -11.36
C THR A 176 20.17 12.80 -11.43
N PHE A 177 20.39 14.11 -11.37
CA PHE A 177 19.32 15.09 -11.55
C PHE A 177 18.68 15.02 -12.95
N ARG A 178 19.49 14.82 -14.02
CA ARG A 178 18.98 14.65 -15.38
C ARG A 178 18.15 13.38 -15.54
N VAL A 179 18.59 12.28 -14.94
CA VAL A 179 17.86 11.01 -14.91
C VAL A 179 16.54 11.18 -14.17
N LEU A 180 16.55 11.77 -12.97
CA LEU A 180 15.34 12.07 -12.20
C LEU A 180 14.32 12.86 -13.02
N ARG A 181 14.77 13.89 -13.75
CA ARG A 181 13.90 14.69 -14.63
C ARG A 181 13.27 13.85 -15.75
N GLN A 182 14.02 12.96 -16.36
CA GLN A 182 13.52 12.09 -17.43
C GLN A 182 12.46 11.12 -16.90
N GLU A 183 12.73 10.48 -15.77
CA GLU A 183 11.79 9.56 -15.11
C GLU A 183 10.50 10.28 -14.67
N LEU A 184 10.61 11.48 -14.11
CA LEU A 184 9.42 12.28 -13.75
C LEU A 184 8.60 12.67 -14.99
N HIS A 185 9.25 12.96 -16.12
CA HIS A 185 8.55 13.23 -17.37
C HIS A 185 7.85 11.98 -17.92
N ALA A 186 8.49 10.81 -17.86
CA ALA A 186 7.90 9.55 -18.26
C ALA A 186 6.70 9.18 -17.37
N ALA A 187 6.83 9.32 -16.06
CA ALA A 187 5.74 9.12 -15.10
C ALA A 187 4.55 10.05 -15.38
N ARG A 188 4.82 11.34 -15.68
CA ARG A 188 3.76 12.29 -16.05
C ARG A 188 3.04 11.89 -17.34
N ALA A 189 3.77 11.41 -18.35
CA ALA A 189 3.17 10.93 -19.59
C ALA A 189 2.26 9.71 -19.36
N LEU A 190 2.70 8.75 -18.53
CA LEU A 190 1.90 7.60 -18.12
C LEU A 190 0.63 8.03 -17.38
N MET A 191 0.74 8.95 -16.41
CA MET A 191 -0.41 9.48 -15.68
C MET A 191 -1.41 10.17 -16.62
N ALA A 192 -0.94 10.97 -17.57
CA ALA A 192 -1.80 11.61 -18.58
C ALA A 192 -2.52 10.58 -19.48
N SER A 193 -1.83 9.54 -19.93
CA SER A 193 -2.44 8.46 -20.74
C SER A 193 -3.47 7.63 -19.96
N SER A 194 -3.27 7.46 -18.65
CA SER A 194 -4.23 6.77 -17.79
C SER A 194 -5.46 7.61 -17.48
N ALA A 195 -5.33 8.95 -17.47
CA ALA A 195 -6.44 9.87 -17.25
C ALA A 195 -7.38 9.93 -18.47
N SER A 196 -6.85 9.84 -19.70
CA SER A 196 -7.66 9.80 -20.93
C SER A 196 -8.44 8.50 -21.13
N HIS A 197 -8.16 7.44 -20.36
CA HIS A 197 -8.91 6.17 -20.40
C HIS A 197 -10.06 6.11 -19.38
N VAL A 198 -10.26 7.16 -18.59
CA VAL A 198 -11.30 7.26 -17.56
C VAL A 198 -12.45 8.21 -17.98
N GLU A 199 -12.34 8.86 -19.14
CA GLU A 199 -13.45 9.61 -19.79
C GLU A 199 -14.21 8.75 -20.82
#